data_AF-Q93AS1-F1
#
_entry.id   AF-Q93AS1-F1
#
_cell.length_a   1.000
_cell.length_b   1.000
_cell.length_c   1.000
_cell.angle_alpha   90.00
_cell.angle_beta   90.00
_cell.angle_gamma   90.00
#
_symmetry.space_group_name_H-M   'P 1'
#
loop_
_entity.id
_entity.type
_entity.pdbx_description
1 polymer ?
#
loop_
_entity_poly.entity_id
_entity_poly.type
_entity_poly.pdbx_seq_one_letter_code
_entity_poly.pdbx_strand_id
1 'polypeptide(L)'
;AAIFFAGTPILESAMVYPLAICGACILTSIAGTFFVKLGTNNSIMGALYKGLIATGVFSVAGLAVATYATVGWGTIGTVAGMEITGTNLFFCGLVGLVVTALIVVITEYYTGTNKRPVNSIAQASVTGHGTNVIQGLAVSLESTALPAIVIVGGIIGTYQLGGLFGTGIAVTAMLGLAGMIVALDAFGPVTDNAGGIAEMAGLDPDVRKRPTRWM
;
A
#
# COMPACT_ATOMS: atom_id res chain seq x y z
N ALA A 1 -0.14 22.68 2.43
CA ALA A 1 -0.91 23.62 3.25
C ALA A 1 -0.28 25.02 3.28
N ALA A 2 0.94 25.18 3.78
CA ALA A 2 1.62 26.49 3.89
C ALA A 2 1.59 27.34 2.62
N ILE A 3 1.88 26.77 1.46
CA ILE A 3 1.88 27.50 0.18
C ILE A 3 0.47 27.92 -0.26
N PHE A 4 -0.55 27.08 -0.02
CA PHE A 4 -1.89 27.24 -0.58
C PHE A 4 -2.86 28.02 0.31
N PHE A 5 -2.62 28.01 1.62
CA PHE A 5 -3.51 28.58 2.63
C PHE A 5 -2.82 29.65 3.49
N ALA A 6 -1.66 30.17 3.06
CA ALA A 6 -0.95 31.24 3.76
C ALA A 6 -1.89 32.45 4.00
N GLY A 7 -1.91 32.95 5.24
CA GLY A 7 -2.75 34.11 5.62
C GLY A 7 -4.24 33.82 5.76
N THR A 8 -4.68 32.58 5.60
CA THR A 8 -6.08 32.18 5.82
C THR A 8 -6.25 31.57 7.22
N PRO A 9 -7.42 31.71 7.86
CA PRO A 9 -7.67 31.14 9.19
C PRO A 9 -7.61 29.60 9.22
N ILE A 10 -7.72 28.94 8.06
CA ILE A 10 -7.70 27.48 7.94
C ILE A 10 -6.28 26.88 7.87
N LEU A 11 -5.24 27.73 7.82
CA LEU A 11 -3.85 27.29 7.64
C LEU A 11 -3.44 26.22 8.66
N GLU A 12 -3.73 26.46 9.95
CA GLU A 12 -3.36 25.54 11.02
C GLU A 12 -4.04 24.18 10.85
N SER A 13 -5.37 24.17 10.66
CA SER A 13 -6.13 22.93 10.40
C SER A 13 -5.64 22.18 9.17
N ALA A 14 -5.34 22.90 8.08
CA ALA A 14 -4.84 22.30 6.85
C ALA A 14 -3.41 21.74 7.00
N MET A 15 -2.58 22.32 7.89
CA MET A 15 -1.25 21.80 8.22
C MET A 15 -1.32 20.57 9.13
N VAL A 16 -2.26 20.54 10.06
CA VAL A 16 -2.47 19.39 10.97
C VAL A 16 -3.14 18.23 10.25
N TYR A 17 -3.93 18.47 9.20
CA TYR A 17 -4.71 17.42 8.54
C TYR A 17 -3.89 16.20 8.06
N PRO A 18 -2.77 16.34 7.33
CA PRO A 18 -1.93 15.19 6.98
C PRO A 18 -1.42 14.41 8.22
N LEU A 19 -1.06 15.13 9.29
CA LEU A 19 -0.59 14.51 10.54
C LEU A 19 -1.72 13.75 11.24
N ALA A 20 -2.94 14.30 11.24
CA ALA A 20 -4.12 13.65 11.78
C ALA A 20 -4.47 12.37 11.00
N ILE A 21 -4.34 12.37 9.68
CA ILE A 21 -4.49 11.17 8.84
C ILE A 21 -3.49 10.10 9.27
N CYS A 22 -2.19 10.43 9.32
CA CYS A 22 -1.15 9.49 9.72
C CYS A 22 -1.39 8.94 11.14
N GLY A 23 -1.75 9.82 12.10
CA GLY A 23 -2.05 9.43 13.47
C GLY A 23 -3.25 8.48 13.56
N ALA A 24 -4.34 8.77 12.84
CA ALA A 24 -5.50 7.89 12.77
C ALA A 24 -5.12 6.54 12.13
N CYS A 25 -4.31 6.54 11.07
CA CYS A 25 -3.93 5.32 10.37
C CYS A 25 -2.95 4.42 11.16
N ILE A 26 -2.20 4.95 12.12
CA ILE A 26 -1.44 4.13 13.07
C ILE A 26 -2.40 3.26 13.90
N LEU A 27 -3.47 3.87 14.42
CA LEU A 27 -4.48 3.14 15.21
C LEU A 27 -5.20 2.09 14.38
N THR A 28 -5.52 2.39 13.12
CA THR A 28 -6.16 1.43 12.21
C THR A 28 -5.21 0.29 11.83
N SER A 29 -3.92 0.56 11.69
CA SER A 29 -2.89 -0.46 11.47
C SER A 29 -2.78 -1.40 12.66
N ILE A 30 -2.76 -0.88 13.89
CA ILE A 30 -2.79 -1.69 15.12
C ILE A 30 -4.06 -2.55 15.15
N ALA A 31 -5.23 -1.96 14.87
CA ALA A 31 -6.49 -2.70 14.81
C ALA A 31 -6.47 -3.82 13.73
N GLY A 32 -5.86 -3.55 12.58
CA GLY A 32 -5.70 -4.51 11.49
C GLY A 32 -4.86 -5.74 11.85
N THR A 33 -3.86 -5.60 12.73
CA THR A 33 -3.02 -6.73 13.17
C THR A 33 -3.84 -7.85 13.83
N PHE A 34 -4.93 -7.52 14.53
CA PHE A 34 -5.82 -8.51 15.17
C PHE A 34 -6.56 -9.40 14.15
N PHE A 35 -6.60 -9.01 12.87
CA PHE A 35 -7.20 -9.78 11.78
C PHE A 35 -6.19 -10.70 11.06
N VAL A 36 -4.90 -10.57 11.35
CA VAL A 36 -3.85 -11.48 10.87
C VAL A 36 -3.93 -12.79 11.66
N LYS A 37 -4.84 -13.68 11.25
CA LYS A 37 -5.05 -14.99 11.86
C LYS A 37 -4.97 -16.08 10.80
N LEU A 38 -4.20 -17.13 11.09
CA LEU A 38 -4.11 -18.31 10.24
C LEU A 38 -5.49 -18.97 10.12
N GLY A 39 -5.96 -19.12 8.89
CA GLY A 39 -7.17 -19.87 8.58
C GLY A 39 -6.90 -21.37 8.42
N THR A 40 -7.95 -22.12 8.09
CA THR A 40 -7.90 -23.58 7.87
C THR A 40 -6.90 -24.02 6.81
N ASN A 41 -6.61 -23.16 5.82
CA ASN A 41 -5.70 -23.46 4.72
C ASN A 41 -4.21 -23.27 5.08
N ASN A 42 -3.88 -22.79 6.29
CA ASN A 42 -2.51 -22.50 6.74
C ASN A 42 -1.70 -21.60 5.79
N SER A 43 -2.37 -20.77 4.98
CA SER A 43 -1.70 -19.78 4.12
C SER A 43 -1.40 -18.53 4.93
N ILE A 44 -0.11 -18.27 5.14
CA ILE A 44 0.35 -17.10 5.90
C ILE A 44 0.12 -15.83 5.10
N MET A 45 0.44 -15.84 3.80
CA MET A 45 0.11 -14.73 2.89
C MET A 45 -1.38 -14.40 2.90
N GLY A 46 -2.26 -15.41 2.94
CA GLY A 46 -3.70 -15.18 3.09
C GLY A 46 -4.09 -14.48 4.42
N ALA A 47 -3.44 -14.84 5.53
CA ALA A 47 -3.66 -14.19 6.82
C ALA A 47 -3.16 -12.73 6.81
N LEU A 48 -2.00 -12.50 6.19
CA LEU A 48 -1.39 -11.19 5.99
C LEU A 48 -2.27 -10.28 5.11
N TYR A 49 -2.82 -10.80 4.01
CA TYR A 49 -3.78 -10.07 3.17
C TYR A 49 -5.08 -9.73 3.90
N LYS A 50 -5.57 -10.61 4.77
CA LYS A 50 -6.74 -10.32 5.60
C LYS A 50 -6.49 -9.13 6.54
N GLY A 51 -5.30 -9.06 7.15
CA GLY A 51 -4.87 -7.91 7.95
C GLY A 51 -4.76 -6.62 7.13
N LEU A 52 -4.23 -6.71 5.90
CA LEU A 52 -4.12 -5.56 5.00
C LEU A 52 -5.48 -5.01 4.60
N ILE A 53 -6.42 -5.89 4.21
CA ILE A 53 -7.79 -5.50 3.86
C ILE A 53 -8.49 -4.87 5.07
N ALA A 54 -8.37 -5.48 6.26
CA ALA A 54 -8.95 -4.92 7.49
C ALA A 54 -8.38 -3.52 7.78
N THR A 55 -7.07 -3.35 7.67
CA THR A 55 -6.40 -2.05 7.85
C THR A 55 -6.88 -1.02 6.81
N GLY A 56 -7.03 -1.42 5.55
CA GLY A 56 -7.55 -0.57 4.48
C GLY A 56 -8.96 -0.07 4.77
N VAL A 57 -9.86 -0.98 5.16
CA VAL A 57 -11.24 -0.64 5.53
C VAL A 57 -11.30 0.27 6.75
N PHE A 58 -10.52 -0.02 7.80
CA PHE A 58 -10.46 0.84 8.98
C PHE A 58 -9.85 2.21 8.67
N SER A 59 -8.91 2.28 7.73
CA SER A 59 -8.30 3.54 7.31
C SER A 59 -9.30 4.48 6.62
N VAL A 60 -10.36 3.96 5.99
CA VAL A 60 -11.48 4.79 5.51
C VAL A 60 -12.15 5.52 6.67
N ALA A 61 -12.41 4.81 7.78
CA ALA A 61 -12.96 5.42 8.99
C ALA A 61 -11.96 6.39 9.63
N GLY A 62 -10.67 6.03 9.67
CA GLY A 62 -9.59 6.91 10.15
C GLY A 62 -9.50 8.21 9.37
N LEU A 63 -9.61 8.15 8.03
CA LEU A 63 -9.68 9.33 7.16
C LEU A 63 -10.91 10.18 7.44
N ALA A 64 -12.08 9.57 7.66
CA ALA A 64 -13.31 10.31 7.97
C ALA A 64 -13.20 11.04 9.31
N VAL A 65 -12.65 10.39 10.33
CA VAL A 65 -12.38 10.99 11.65
C VAL A 65 -11.37 12.13 11.54
N ALA A 66 -10.25 11.92 10.85
CA ALA A 66 -9.24 12.96 10.63
C ALA A 66 -9.81 14.17 9.88
N THR A 67 -10.66 13.93 8.87
CA THR A 67 -11.33 14.99 8.09
C THR A 67 -12.28 15.78 8.97
N TYR A 68 -13.15 15.10 9.72
CA TYR A 68 -14.09 15.74 10.64
C TYR A 68 -13.38 16.54 11.75
N ALA A 69 -12.30 16.00 12.31
CA ALA A 69 -11.59 16.62 13.44
C ALA A 69 -10.71 17.82 13.07
N THR A 70 -10.38 18.02 11.79
CA THR A 70 -9.42 19.07 11.37
C THR A 70 -10.04 20.11 10.44
N VAL A 71 -10.41 19.68 9.23
CA VAL A 71 -10.87 20.58 8.16
C VAL A 71 -12.39 20.62 8.02
N GLY A 72 -13.10 19.67 8.63
CA GLY A 72 -14.55 19.49 8.46
C GLY A 72 -14.92 19.02 7.05
N TRP A 73 -16.21 19.00 6.74
CA TRP A 73 -16.72 18.52 5.44
C TRP A 73 -17.00 19.64 4.43
N GLY A 74 -17.02 20.88 4.90
CA GLY A 74 -17.37 22.07 4.12
C GLY A 74 -16.22 22.61 3.27
N THR A 75 -16.42 23.83 2.75
CA THR A 75 -15.41 24.54 1.96
C THR A 75 -14.27 25.02 2.85
N ILE A 76 -13.05 24.60 2.51
CA ILE A 76 -11.81 24.93 3.23
C ILE A 76 -11.23 26.23 2.67
N GLY A 77 -11.33 26.42 1.35
CA GLY A 77 -10.92 27.63 0.66
C GLY A 77 -10.84 27.42 -0.85
N THR A 78 -10.56 28.51 -1.57
CA THR A 78 -10.41 28.48 -3.03
C THR A 78 -8.96 28.66 -3.40
N VAL A 79 -8.37 27.68 -4.08
CA VAL A 79 -6.98 27.70 -4.53
C VAL A 79 -6.96 27.63 -6.05
N ALA A 80 -6.33 28.61 -6.70
CA ALA A 80 -6.26 28.70 -8.17
C ALA A 80 -7.64 28.62 -8.87
N GLY A 81 -8.68 29.20 -8.24
CA GLY A 81 -10.06 29.19 -8.77
C GLY A 81 -10.85 27.91 -8.51
N MET A 82 -10.25 26.90 -7.87
CA MET A 82 -10.91 25.66 -7.47
C MET A 82 -11.32 25.72 -6.00
N GLU A 83 -12.60 25.52 -5.71
CA GLU A 83 -13.08 25.35 -4.34
C GLU A 83 -12.65 23.98 -3.80
N ILE A 84 -11.81 23.99 -2.77
CA ILE A 84 -11.38 22.78 -2.07
C ILE A 84 -12.32 22.56 -0.89
N THR A 85 -13.03 21.45 -0.91
CA THR A 85 -13.90 21.02 0.20
C THR A 85 -13.27 19.86 0.97
N GLY A 86 -13.58 19.74 2.25
CA GLY A 86 -13.14 18.58 3.04
C GLY A 86 -13.68 17.26 2.51
N THR A 87 -14.87 17.29 1.88
CA THR A 87 -15.43 16.15 1.15
C THR A 87 -14.54 15.75 -0.03
N ASN A 88 -14.07 16.71 -0.84
CA ASN A 88 -13.16 16.43 -1.95
C ASN A 88 -11.81 15.88 -1.45
N LEU A 89 -11.29 16.39 -0.33
CA LEU A 89 -10.07 15.89 0.27
C LEU A 89 -10.22 14.47 0.84
N PHE A 90 -11.38 14.15 1.43
CA PHE A 90 -11.69 12.78 1.84
C PHE A 90 -11.72 11.83 0.64
N PHE A 91 -12.35 12.23 -0.48
CA PHE A 91 -12.30 11.47 -1.72
C PHE A 91 -10.88 11.33 -2.29
N CYS A 92 -10.04 12.37 -2.17
CA CYS A 92 -8.63 12.26 -2.54
C CYS A 92 -7.90 11.20 -1.68
N GLY A 93 -8.17 11.17 -0.38
CA GLY A 93 -7.67 10.14 0.53
C GLY A 93 -8.12 8.74 0.14
N LEU A 94 -9.39 8.57 -0.24
CA LEU A 94 -9.93 7.30 -0.75
C LEU A 94 -9.24 6.86 -2.04
N VAL A 95 -9.01 7.77 -2.98
CA VAL A 95 -8.23 7.48 -4.20
C VAL A 95 -6.83 7.00 -3.83
N GLY A 96 -6.18 7.62 -2.83
CA GLY A 96 -4.91 7.16 -2.29
C GLY A 96 -4.96 5.71 -1.79
N LEU A 97 -5.96 5.36 -0.97
CA LEU A 97 -6.13 3.98 -0.48
C LEU A 97 -6.38 2.97 -1.63
N VAL A 98 -7.17 3.36 -2.64
CA VAL A 98 -7.43 2.54 -3.83
C VAL A 98 -6.15 2.34 -4.65
N VAL A 99 -5.37 3.40 -4.86
CA VAL A 99 -4.07 3.32 -5.54
C VAL A 99 -3.14 2.36 -4.80
N THR A 100 -3.02 2.45 -3.47
CA THR A 100 -2.23 1.50 -2.68
C THR A 100 -2.72 0.06 -2.87
N ALA A 101 -4.03 -0.17 -2.78
CA ALA A 101 -4.59 -1.52 -2.97
C ALA A 101 -4.31 -2.08 -4.37
N LEU A 102 -4.46 -1.26 -5.42
CA LEU A 102 -4.15 -1.65 -6.79
C LEU A 102 -2.66 -1.97 -6.97
N ILE A 103 -1.78 -1.14 -6.43
CA ILE A 103 -0.33 -1.40 -6.47
C ILE A 103 0.00 -2.72 -5.79
N VAL A 104 -0.55 -3.01 -4.62
CA VAL A 104 -0.31 -4.30 -3.93
C VAL A 104 -0.78 -5.49 -4.78
N VAL A 105 -1.98 -5.42 -5.36
CA VAL A 105 -2.52 -6.50 -6.20
C VAL A 105 -1.69 -6.69 -7.48
N ILE A 106 -1.24 -5.60 -8.10
CA ILE A 106 -0.41 -5.64 -9.30
C ILE A 106 0.96 -6.24 -8.96
N THR A 107 1.60 -5.79 -7.88
CA THR A 107 2.89 -6.34 -7.44
C THR A 107 2.79 -7.84 -7.21
N GLU A 108 1.78 -8.30 -6.46
CA GLU A 108 1.55 -9.73 -6.21
C GLU A 108 1.34 -10.54 -7.49
N TYR A 109 0.72 -9.96 -8.53
CA TYR A 109 0.58 -10.66 -9.81
C TYR A 109 1.92 -10.89 -10.52
N TYR A 110 2.84 -9.92 -10.43
CA TYR A 110 4.15 -9.99 -11.08
C TYR A 110 5.22 -10.71 -10.24
N THR A 111 5.06 -10.76 -8.91
CA THR A 111 6.04 -11.36 -7.99
C THR A 111 5.59 -12.68 -7.36
N GLY A 112 4.28 -12.92 -7.27
CA GLY A 112 3.73 -14.12 -6.63
C GLY A 112 3.98 -15.39 -7.43
N THR A 113 4.26 -16.49 -6.73
CA THR A 113 4.39 -17.81 -7.35
C THR A 113 3.05 -18.27 -7.94
N ASN A 114 3.09 -19.16 -8.94
CA ASN A 114 1.89 -19.66 -9.65
C ASN A 114 1.13 -18.58 -10.46
N LYS A 115 1.78 -17.47 -10.80
CA LYS A 115 1.26 -16.46 -11.72
C LYS A 115 2.02 -16.50 -13.04
N ARG A 116 1.38 -16.05 -14.13
CA ARG A 116 1.95 -16.05 -15.49
C ARG A 116 3.38 -15.46 -15.54
N PRO A 117 3.67 -14.29 -14.92
CA PRO A 117 4.99 -13.68 -15.04
C PRO A 117 6.11 -14.56 -14.42
N VAL A 118 5.95 -14.98 -13.17
CA VAL A 118 6.91 -15.85 -12.47
C VAL A 118 7.02 -17.22 -13.14
N ASN A 119 5.90 -17.82 -13.53
CA ASN A 119 5.91 -19.11 -14.23
C ASN A 119 6.65 -19.02 -15.57
N SER A 120 6.52 -17.92 -16.31
CA SER A 120 7.23 -17.73 -17.57
C SER A 120 8.76 -17.68 -17.39
N ILE A 121 9.23 -17.03 -16.33
CA ILE A 121 10.67 -16.96 -15.97
C ILE A 121 11.17 -18.34 -15.54
N ALA A 122 10.38 -19.07 -14.75
CA ALA A 122 10.72 -20.43 -14.33
C ALA A 122 10.86 -21.38 -15.54
N GLN A 123 9.94 -21.30 -16.52
CA GLN A 123 10.02 -22.10 -17.74
C GLN A 123 11.22 -21.71 -18.62
N ALA A 124 11.57 -20.43 -18.68
CA ALA A 124 12.76 -19.97 -19.39
C ALA A 124 14.07 -20.53 -18.79
N SER A 125 14.06 -20.99 -17.53
CA SER A 125 15.22 -21.64 -16.91
C SER A 125 15.55 -23.01 -17.52
N VAL A 126 14.61 -23.66 -18.23
CA VAL A 126 14.84 -24.93 -18.92
C VAL A 126 15.76 -24.78 -20.14
N THR A 127 15.77 -23.60 -20.77
CA THR A 127 16.57 -23.33 -21.98
C THR A 127 17.95 -22.73 -21.68
N GLY A 128 18.20 -22.33 -20.43
CA GLY A 128 19.50 -21.86 -19.95
C GLY A 128 19.41 -20.59 -19.09
N HIS A 129 20.56 -20.17 -18.55
CA HIS A 129 20.63 -18.99 -17.71
C HIS A 129 20.37 -17.69 -18.49
N GLY A 130 20.85 -17.60 -19.73
CA GLY A 130 20.69 -16.40 -20.57
C GLY A 130 19.22 -16.11 -20.89
N THR A 131 18.43 -17.14 -21.19
CA THR A 131 17.00 -17.03 -21.46
C THR A 131 16.19 -16.68 -20.21
N ASN A 132 16.58 -17.19 -19.03
CA ASN A 132 16.00 -16.76 -17.76
C ASN A 132 16.19 -15.23 -17.57
N VAL A 133 17.42 -14.71 -17.74
CA VAL A 133 17.70 -13.28 -17.57
C VAL A 133 16.92 -12.43 -18.58
N ILE A 134 16.87 -12.84 -19.85
CA ILE A 134 16.10 -12.13 -20.90
C ILE A 134 14.61 -12.09 -20.55
N GLN A 135 14.03 -13.22 -20.12
CA GLN A 135 12.63 -13.30 -19.74
C GLN A 135 12.33 -12.46 -18.48
N GLY A 136 13.23 -12.49 -17.49
CA GLY A 136 13.11 -11.67 -16.28
C GLY A 136 13.13 -10.17 -16.60
N LEU A 137 14.03 -9.72 -17.48
CA LEU A 137 14.06 -8.34 -17.95
C LEU A 137 12.79 -7.96 -18.70
N ALA A 138 12.30 -8.81 -19.61
CA ALA A 138 11.05 -8.56 -20.34
C ALA A 138 9.85 -8.41 -19.39
N VAL A 139 9.72 -9.31 -18.41
CA VAL A 139 8.67 -9.23 -17.37
C VAL A 139 8.82 -7.97 -16.51
N SER A 140 10.05 -7.57 -16.17
CA SER A 140 10.29 -6.34 -15.38
C SER A 140 9.90 -5.07 -16.14
N LEU A 141 10.11 -5.02 -17.45
CA LEU A 141 9.69 -3.90 -18.29
C LEU A 141 8.16 -3.86 -18.42
N GLU A 142 7.51 -5.02 -18.51
CA GLU A 142 6.04 -5.13 -18.51
C GLU A 142 5.43 -4.69 -17.17
N SER A 143 6.03 -5.08 -16.05
CA SER A 143 5.46 -4.87 -14.71
C SER A 143 5.36 -3.41 -14.30
N THR A 144 6.11 -2.51 -14.92
CA THR A 144 6.06 -1.06 -14.63
C THR A 144 4.86 -0.35 -15.28
N ALA A 145 4.26 -0.92 -16.33
CA ALA A 145 3.21 -0.27 -17.11
C ALA A 145 1.91 -0.08 -16.29
N LEU A 146 1.44 -1.14 -15.61
CA LEU A 146 0.21 -1.07 -14.83
C LEU A 146 0.32 -0.14 -13.60
N PRO A 147 1.37 -0.21 -12.77
CA PRO A 147 1.57 0.76 -11.68
C PRO A 147 1.64 2.20 -12.18
N ALA A 148 2.33 2.45 -13.30
CA ALA A 148 2.39 3.80 -13.88
C ALA A 148 1.00 4.33 -14.27
N ILE A 149 0.17 3.49 -14.92
CA ILE A 149 -1.21 3.87 -15.29
C ILE A 149 -2.05 4.15 -14.04
N VAL A 150 -1.94 3.32 -13.00
CA VAL A 150 -2.65 3.51 -11.73
C VAL A 150 -2.25 4.83 -11.06
N ILE A 151 -0.95 5.14 -11.03
CA ILE A 151 -0.45 6.40 -10.46
C ILE A 151 -0.95 7.60 -11.26
N VAL A 152 -0.87 7.56 -12.59
CA VAL A 152 -1.36 8.64 -13.46
C VAL A 152 -2.87 8.86 -13.28
N GLY A 153 -3.65 7.78 -13.23
CA GLY A 153 -5.09 7.85 -12.96
C GLY A 153 -5.40 8.45 -11.59
N GLY A 154 -4.65 8.07 -10.56
CA GLY A 154 -4.75 8.64 -9.21
C GLY A 154 -4.40 10.13 -9.16
N ILE A 155 -3.34 10.54 -9.86
CA ILE A 155 -2.94 11.96 -9.97
C ILE A 155 -4.05 12.76 -10.66
N ILE A 156 -4.53 12.32 -11.83
CA ILE A 156 -5.59 13.03 -12.56
C ILE A 156 -6.86 13.16 -11.70
N GLY A 157 -7.30 12.07 -11.07
CA GLY A 157 -8.50 12.06 -10.24
C GLY A 157 -8.39 12.99 -9.03
N THR A 158 -7.26 12.96 -8.32
CA THR A 158 -7.05 13.80 -7.12
C THR A 158 -6.82 15.27 -7.47
N TYR A 159 -6.15 15.55 -8.59
CA TYR A 159 -5.90 16.91 -9.06
C TYR A 159 -7.20 17.62 -9.45
N GLN A 160 -8.16 16.91 -10.06
CA GLN A 160 -9.47 17.48 -10.39
C GLN A 160 -10.33 17.79 -9.14
N LEU A 161 -10.12 17.08 -8.04
CA LEU A 161 -10.90 17.24 -6.81
C LEU A 161 -10.34 18.31 -5.86
N GLY A 162 -9.01 18.41 -5.75
CA GLY A 162 -8.37 19.31 -4.78
C GLY A 162 -7.02 19.88 -5.22
N GLY A 163 -6.71 19.82 -6.52
CA GLY A 163 -5.44 20.27 -7.08
C GLY A 163 -4.23 19.54 -6.48
N LEU A 164 -3.08 20.21 -6.47
CA LEU A 164 -1.84 19.68 -5.89
C LEU A 164 -1.99 19.35 -4.39
N PHE A 165 -2.82 20.10 -3.66
CA PHE A 165 -3.07 19.79 -2.25
C PHE A 165 -3.83 18.47 -2.09
N GLY A 166 -4.87 18.25 -2.90
CA GLY A 166 -5.60 16.97 -2.97
C GLY A 166 -4.70 15.79 -3.31
N THR A 167 -3.81 15.93 -4.30
CA THR A 167 -2.80 14.90 -4.61
C THR A 167 -1.86 14.64 -3.43
N GLY A 168 -1.45 15.67 -2.69
CA GLY A 168 -0.65 15.51 -1.46
C GLY A 168 -1.40 14.75 -0.35
N ILE A 169 -2.70 14.99 -0.19
CA ILE A 169 -3.55 14.23 0.75
C ILE A 169 -3.70 12.77 0.32
N ALA A 170 -3.84 12.50 -0.98
CA ALA A 170 -3.87 11.13 -1.50
C ALA A 170 -2.57 10.37 -1.19
N VAL A 171 -1.41 10.99 -1.43
CA VAL A 171 -0.10 10.40 -1.08
C VAL A 171 0.03 10.20 0.44
N THR A 172 -0.47 11.13 1.25
CA THR A 172 -0.51 10.96 2.71
C THR A 172 -1.35 9.75 3.11
N ALA A 173 -2.53 9.57 2.50
CA ALA A 173 -3.39 8.42 2.75
C ALA A 173 -2.74 7.09 2.30
N MET A 174 -1.98 7.09 1.19
CA MET A 174 -1.19 5.93 0.77
C MET A 174 -0.20 5.49 1.84
N LEU A 175 0.48 6.47 2.48
CA LEU A 175 1.43 6.24 3.57
C LEU A 175 0.74 5.93 4.91
N GLY A 176 -0.55 6.22 5.07
CA GLY A 176 -1.30 5.84 6.27
C GLY A 176 -1.25 4.33 6.53
N LEU A 177 -1.24 3.52 5.47
CA LEU A 177 -1.12 2.06 5.56
C LEU A 177 0.31 1.56 5.81
N ALA A 178 1.30 2.45 5.94
CA ALA A 178 2.71 2.08 6.04
C ALA A 178 2.99 1.11 7.19
N GLY A 179 2.31 1.24 8.34
CA GLY A 179 2.51 0.32 9.47
C GLY A 179 2.25 -1.14 9.10
N MET A 180 1.16 -1.41 8.39
CA MET A 180 0.83 -2.76 7.92
C MET A 180 1.73 -3.19 6.75
N ILE A 181 2.00 -2.31 5.79
CA ILE A 181 2.85 -2.62 4.62
C ILE A 181 4.29 -2.94 5.05
N VAL A 182 4.87 -2.19 5.98
CA VAL A 182 6.21 -2.44 6.51
C VAL A 182 6.24 -3.75 7.31
N ALA A 183 5.16 -4.11 8.02
CA ALA A 183 5.08 -5.41 8.69
C ALA A 183 5.07 -6.59 7.70
N LEU A 184 4.38 -6.42 6.55
CA LEU A 184 4.40 -7.40 5.45
C LEU A 184 5.79 -7.53 4.83
N ASP A 185 6.49 -6.41 4.65
CA ASP A 185 7.84 -6.39 4.09
C ASP A 185 8.87 -7.05 5.05
N ALA A 186 8.80 -6.71 6.35
CA ALA A 186 9.68 -7.28 7.37
C ALA A 186 9.50 -8.79 7.58
N PHE A 187 8.33 -9.34 7.23
CA PHE A 187 8.07 -10.77 7.31
C PHE A 187 8.98 -11.59 6.40
N GLY A 188 9.32 -11.09 5.21
CA GLY A 188 10.20 -11.78 4.25
C GLY A 188 11.59 -12.07 4.83
N PRO A 189 12.37 -11.04 5.22
CA PRO A 189 13.69 -11.24 5.82
C PRO A 189 13.68 -12.08 7.10
N VAL A 190 12.64 -11.96 7.93
CA VAL A 190 12.51 -12.76 9.16
C VAL A 190 12.32 -14.25 8.83
N THR A 191 11.47 -14.56 7.85
CA THR A 191 11.23 -15.95 7.43
C THR A 191 12.44 -16.54 6.70
N ASP A 192 13.12 -15.78 5.84
CA ASP A 192 14.35 -16.22 5.18
C ASP A 192 15.45 -16.58 6.18
N ASN A 193 15.70 -15.71 7.17
CA ASN A 193 16.66 -15.98 8.24
C ASN A 193 16.29 -17.21 9.07
N ALA A 194 15.00 -17.41 9.36
CA ALA A 194 14.53 -18.62 10.04
C ALA A 194 14.80 -19.90 9.21
N GLY A 195 14.65 -19.81 7.88
CA GLY A 195 15.03 -20.87 6.94
C GLY A 195 16.53 -21.18 6.96
N GLY A 196 17.36 -20.14 6.89
CA GLY A 196 18.81 -20.27 6.98
C GLY A 196 19.28 -20.91 8.30
N ILE A 197 18.72 -20.49 9.43
CA ILE A 197 19.01 -21.09 10.74
C ILE A 197 18.59 -22.57 10.77
N ALA A 198 17.42 -22.92 10.23
CA ALA A 198 16.97 -24.31 10.20
C ALA A 198 17.86 -25.22 9.34
N GLU A 199 18.37 -24.71 8.22
CA GLU A 199 19.32 -25.40 7.35
C GLU A 199 20.69 -25.58 8.04
N MET A 200 21.24 -24.52 8.65
CA MET A 200 22.53 -24.56 9.34
C MET A 200 22.52 -25.40 10.62
N ALA A 201 21.39 -25.43 11.34
CA ALA A 201 21.21 -26.25 12.53
C ALA A 201 20.92 -27.73 12.24
N GLY A 202 20.87 -28.12 10.96
CA GLY A 202 20.66 -29.50 10.58
C GLY A 202 19.28 -30.05 10.93
N LEU A 203 18.26 -29.19 11.09
CA LEU A 203 16.92 -29.61 11.51
C LEU A 203 16.25 -30.54 10.48
N ASP A 204 15.13 -31.16 10.87
CA ASP A 204 14.38 -32.06 9.98
C ASP A 204 13.91 -31.34 8.69
N PRO A 205 13.88 -32.00 7.51
CA PRO A 205 13.39 -31.44 6.25
C PRO A 205 12.02 -30.74 6.35
N ASP A 206 11.11 -31.22 7.19
CA ASP A 206 9.80 -30.61 7.37
C ASP A 206 9.85 -29.26 8.10
N VAL A 207 10.91 -29.02 8.88
CA VAL A 207 11.17 -27.71 9.52
C VAL A 207 11.80 -26.76 8.51
N ARG A 208 12.69 -27.25 7.64
CA ARG A 208 13.37 -26.46 6.59
C ARG A 208 12.42 -26.00 5.49
N LYS A 209 11.46 -26.85 5.11
CA LYS A 209 10.44 -26.54 4.09
C LYS A 209 9.38 -25.56 4.56
N ARG A 210 9.26 -25.34 5.88
CA ARG A 210 8.29 -24.38 6.41
C ARG A 210 8.66 -22.99 5.90
N PRO A 211 9.78 -22.36 6.28
CA PRO A 211 10.11 -21.01 5.79
C PRO A 211 9.99 -20.79 4.29
N THR A 212 10.39 -21.76 3.46
CA THR A 212 10.26 -21.66 1.99
C THR A 212 8.81 -21.69 1.48
N ARG A 213 7.87 -22.22 2.27
CA ARG A 213 6.42 -22.20 1.97
C ARG A 213 5.75 -20.90 2.42
N TRP A 214 6.47 -20.06 3.18
CA TRP A 214 5.95 -18.82 3.76
C TRP A 214 6.10 -17.67 2.76
N MET A 215 7.06 -17.81 1.83
CA MET A 215 7.28 -16.98 0.64
C MET A 215 6.32 -17.40 -0.50
#